data_AF-A0A5M4A8I7-F1
#
_entry.id   AF-A0A5M4A8I7-F1
#
_cell.length_a   1.000
_cell.length_b   1.000
_cell.length_c   1.000
_cell.angle_alpha   90.00
_cell.angle_beta   90.00
_cell.angle_gamma   90.00
#
_symmetry.space_group_name_H-M   'P 1'
#
loop_
_entity.id
_entity.type
_entity.pdbx_description
1 polymer ?
#
loop_
_entity_poly.entity_id
_entity_poly.type
_entity_poly.pdbx_seq_one_letter_code
_entity_poly.pdbx_strand_id
1 'polypeptide(L)'
;MDEYEGYFADCYALTDKRTESFIKEFLDHFVPERRETADEYEVPQYENNPVENFKTAHEAVKFLVENKSIKHSLYWANPIKSELRGAEIFFTDDGYVIMGIFCETKYPNTEIEDKIFKEIKEFCGNDEGYITYEDTPPHNSKEFREKIKLIEKARKHNTRS
;
A
#
# COMPACT_ATOMS: atom_id res chain seq x y z
N MET A 1 10.65 -16.24 22.46
CA MET A 1 10.61 -14.83 22.88
C MET A 1 10.55 -14.10 21.57
N ASP A 2 9.45 -13.40 21.33
CA ASP A 2 9.23 -12.72 20.06
C ASP A 2 9.98 -11.40 20.12
N GLU A 3 10.81 -11.12 19.11
CA GLU A 3 11.56 -9.88 19.00
C GLU A 3 10.97 -9.06 17.86
N TYR A 4 10.93 -7.73 18.04
CA TYR A 4 10.64 -6.83 16.94
C TYR A 4 11.81 -6.91 15.96
N GLU A 5 11.49 -7.21 14.71
CA GLU A 5 12.51 -7.26 13.66
C GLU A 5 12.87 -5.83 13.22
N GLY A 6 14.07 -5.68 12.65
CA GLY A 6 14.54 -4.37 12.13
C GLY A 6 13.87 -3.93 10.83
N TYR A 7 12.95 -4.72 10.28
CA TYR A 7 12.24 -4.50 9.02
C TYR A 7 10.71 -4.45 9.24
N PHE A 8 9.96 -3.80 8.35
CA PHE A 8 8.50 -3.70 8.42
C PHE A 8 7.79 -4.76 7.58
N ALA A 9 6.57 -5.09 7.96
CA ALA A 9 5.65 -5.87 7.14
C ALA A 9 4.74 -4.92 6.34
N ASP A 10 4.64 -5.16 5.04
CA ASP A 10 3.82 -4.42 4.10
C ASP A 10 2.59 -5.24 3.72
N CYS A 11 1.41 -4.72 4.03
CA CYS A 11 0.13 -5.35 3.76
C CYS A 11 -0.56 -4.64 2.59
N TYR A 12 -0.71 -5.33 1.46
CA TYR A 12 -1.26 -4.75 0.24
C TYR A 12 -2.58 -5.39 -0.18
N ALA A 13 -3.54 -4.56 -0.60
CA ALA A 13 -4.75 -5.01 -1.28
C ALA A 13 -5.04 -4.19 -2.54
N LEU A 14 -5.55 -4.85 -3.57
CA LEU A 14 -5.89 -4.26 -4.85
C LEU A 14 -7.36 -3.83 -4.87
N THR A 15 -7.66 -2.69 -5.47
CA THR A 15 -9.03 -2.22 -5.67
C THR A 15 -9.20 -1.45 -6.97
N ASP A 16 -10.38 -1.51 -7.56
CA ASP A 16 -10.81 -0.68 -8.69
C ASP A 16 -11.43 0.65 -8.21
N LYS A 17 -11.57 0.86 -6.89
CA LYS A 17 -12.10 2.07 -6.26
C LYS A 17 -11.08 3.22 -6.26
N ARG A 18 -10.57 3.57 -7.45
CA ARG A 18 -9.70 4.73 -7.68
C ARG A 18 -10.50 6.02 -7.62
N THR A 19 -10.89 6.44 -6.42
CA THR A 19 -11.60 7.70 -6.18
C THR A 19 -10.99 8.45 -5.00
N GLU A 20 -11.08 9.78 -5.02
CA GLU A 20 -10.60 10.61 -3.92
C GLU A 20 -11.30 10.25 -2.59
N SER A 21 -12.60 9.98 -2.64
CA SER A 21 -13.39 9.63 -1.46
C SER A 21 -12.92 8.32 -0.82
N PHE A 22 -12.70 7.28 -1.61
CA PHE A 22 -12.29 5.98 -1.10
C PHE A 22 -10.87 6.02 -0.53
N ILE A 23 -9.94 6.71 -1.19
CA ILE A 23 -8.58 6.92 -0.70
C ILE A 23 -8.60 7.71 0.61
N LYS A 24 -9.42 8.77 0.69
CA LYS A 24 -9.59 9.55 1.92
C LYS A 24 -10.16 8.71 3.06
N GLU A 25 -11.22 7.95 2.80
CA GLU A 25 -11.85 7.05 3.79
C GLU A 25 -10.85 6.01 4.31
N PHE A 26 -10.02 5.44 3.44
CA PHE A 26 -8.97 4.51 3.83
C PHE A 26 -7.96 5.17 4.76
N LEU A 27 -7.43 6.34 4.37
CA LEU A 27 -6.45 7.05 5.18
C LEU A 27 -7.04 7.49 6.53
N ASP A 28 -8.29 7.94 6.56
CA ASP A 28 -8.96 8.34 7.80
C ASP A 28 -9.30 7.15 8.72
N HIS A 29 -9.47 5.95 8.16
CA HIS A 29 -9.69 4.73 8.93
C HIS A 29 -8.39 4.21 9.56
N PHE A 30 -7.33 4.05 8.78
CA PHE A 30 -6.09 3.42 9.26
C PHE A 30 -5.09 4.39 9.89
N VAL A 31 -4.97 5.61 9.34
CA VAL A 31 -3.98 6.61 9.75
C VAL A 31 -4.62 8.01 9.82
N PRO A 32 -5.62 8.23 10.70
CA PRO A 32 -6.35 9.51 10.81
C PRO A 32 -5.43 10.67 11.15
N GLU A 33 -4.45 10.44 12.03
CA GLU A 33 -3.33 11.36 12.25
C GLU A 33 -2.16 10.88 11.40
N ARG A 34 -1.86 11.59 10.32
CA ARG A 34 -0.82 11.21 9.36
C ARG A 34 -0.01 12.41 8.91
N ARG A 35 1.23 12.15 8.52
CA ARG A 35 2.13 13.14 7.94
C ARG A 35 2.61 12.69 6.57
N GLU A 36 2.52 13.57 5.59
CA GLU A 36 3.14 13.39 4.27
C GLU A 36 4.65 13.19 4.43
N THR A 37 5.22 12.29 3.62
CA THR A 37 6.65 11.95 3.69
C THR A 37 7.50 12.67 2.65
N ALA A 38 6.87 13.21 1.60
CA ALA A 38 7.52 13.97 0.55
C ALA A 38 7.22 15.47 0.70
N ASP A 39 8.20 16.29 0.33
CA ASP A 39 8.03 17.76 0.28
C ASP A 39 7.27 18.20 -0.99
N GLU A 40 7.33 17.38 -2.04
CA GLU A 40 6.65 17.61 -3.31
C GLU A 40 6.39 16.31 -4.07
N TYR A 41 5.44 16.35 -4.99
CA TYR A 41 4.98 15.19 -5.76
C TYR A 41 5.09 15.47 -7.26
N GLU A 42 6.15 14.94 -7.85
CA GLU A 42 6.45 15.04 -9.27
C GLU A 42 5.67 14.02 -10.08
N VAL A 43 4.97 14.47 -11.13
CA VAL A 43 4.17 13.60 -11.98
C VAL A 43 4.56 13.74 -13.46
N PRO A 44 4.93 12.64 -14.15
CA PRO A 44 5.13 11.29 -13.61
C PRO A 44 6.33 11.18 -12.68
N GLN A 45 6.27 10.25 -11.73
CA GLN A 45 7.29 10.07 -10.70
C GLN A 45 8.62 9.58 -11.32
N TYR A 46 9.74 10.16 -10.88
CA TYR A 46 11.11 9.83 -11.31
C TYR A 46 11.45 10.16 -12.78
N GLU A 47 10.62 10.94 -13.47
CA GLU A 47 10.93 11.45 -14.79
C GLU A 47 11.88 12.65 -14.72
N ASN A 48 12.81 12.76 -15.67
CA ASN A 48 13.74 13.89 -15.74
C ASN A 48 13.05 15.24 -16.02
N ASN A 49 11.82 15.20 -16.52
CA ASN A 49 10.99 16.37 -16.80
C ASN A 49 9.56 16.08 -16.31
N PRO A 50 9.27 16.25 -15.01
CA PRO A 50 7.91 16.09 -14.52
C PRO A 50 7.02 17.15 -15.16
N VAL A 51 5.82 16.73 -15.57
CA VAL A 51 4.82 17.58 -16.20
C VAL A 51 4.15 18.47 -15.16
N GLU A 52 3.99 17.94 -13.95
CA GLU A 52 3.38 18.62 -12.80
C GLU A 52 4.21 18.38 -11.54
N ASN A 53 4.20 19.37 -10.63
CA ASN A 53 4.80 19.27 -9.31
C ASN A 53 3.77 19.79 -8.29
N PHE A 54 3.19 18.87 -7.52
CA PHE A 54 2.18 19.18 -6.51
C PHE A 54 2.83 19.41 -5.14
N LYS A 55 2.25 20.32 -4.35
CA LYS A 55 2.75 20.64 -3.00
C LYS A 55 2.10 19.83 -1.90
N THR A 56 1.03 19.11 -2.22
CA THR A 56 0.33 18.24 -1.28
C THR A 56 -0.05 16.92 -1.92
N ALA A 57 -0.11 15.86 -1.11
CA ALA A 57 -0.58 14.57 -1.57
C ALA A 57 -2.04 14.63 -2.03
N HIS A 58 -2.84 15.52 -1.46
CA HIS A 58 -4.24 15.71 -1.87
C HIS A 58 -4.36 16.17 -3.32
N GLU A 59 -3.56 17.16 -3.73
CA GLU A 59 -3.51 17.63 -5.13
C GLU A 59 -3.05 16.50 -6.08
N ALA A 60 -2.02 15.75 -5.68
CA ALA A 60 -1.55 14.61 -6.44
C ALA A 60 -2.64 13.53 -6.60
N VAL A 61 -3.35 13.17 -5.52
CA VAL A 61 -4.45 12.20 -5.55
C VAL A 61 -5.54 12.63 -6.53
N LYS A 62 -5.96 13.90 -6.48
CA LYS A 62 -6.97 14.44 -7.38
C LYS A 62 -6.56 14.28 -8.85
N PHE A 63 -5.33 14.67 -9.18
CA PHE A 63 -4.80 14.51 -10.53
C PHE A 63 -4.71 13.04 -10.95
N LEU A 64 -4.22 12.17 -10.08
CA LEU A 64 -4.02 10.75 -10.38
C LEU A 64 -5.34 9.99 -10.51
N VAL A 65 -6.40 10.39 -9.81
CA VAL A 65 -7.74 9.81 -9.99
C VAL A 65 -8.29 10.10 -11.39
N GLU A 66 -8.05 11.30 -11.92
CA GLU A 66 -8.47 11.70 -13.28
C GLU A 66 -7.58 11.08 -14.37
N ASN A 67 -6.28 10.88 -14.09
CA ASN A 67 -5.30 10.39 -15.05
C ASN A 67 -4.92 8.91 -14.81
N LYS A 68 -5.84 8.01 -15.19
CA LYS A 68 -5.79 6.58 -14.84
C LYS A 68 -4.60 5.77 -15.37
N SER A 69 -3.90 6.26 -16.39
CA SER A 69 -2.72 5.60 -16.96
C SER A 69 -1.40 6.01 -16.31
N ILE A 70 -1.44 6.97 -15.37
CA ILE A 70 -0.25 7.45 -14.69
C ILE A 70 -0.07 6.66 -13.40
N LYS A 71 1.10 6.02 -13.31
CA LYS A 71 1.57 5.35 -12.09
C LYS A 71 2.21 6.36 -11.14
N HIS A 72 1.98 6.15 -9.84
CA HIS A 72 2.60 6.97 -8.79
C HIS A 72 2.46 6.27 -7.45
N SER A 73 3.43 6.47 -6.57
CA SER A 73 3.39 5.97 -5.19
C SER A 73 3.32 7.16 -4.22
N LEU A 74 2.38 7.15 -3.29
CA LEU A 74 2.24 8.17 -2.25
C LEU A 74 2.37 7.52 -0.88
N TYR A 75 3.07 8.19 0.03
CA TYR A 75 3.42 7.62 1.33
C TYR A 75 3.12 8.60 2.47
N TRP A 76 2.52 8.08 3.52
CA TRP A 76 2.22 8.79 4.75
C TRP A 76 2.80 8.06 5.94
N ALA A 77 3.44 8.80 6.84
CA ALA A 77 3.87 8.29 8.13
C ALA A 77 2.76 8.44 9.17
N ASN A 78 2.62 7.44 10.03
CA ASN A 78 1.83 7.53 11.26
C ASN A 78 2.73 8.04 12.40
N PRO A 79 2.53 9.26 12.91
CA PRO A 79 3.31 9.79 14.03
C PRO A 79 2.90 9.18 15.37
N ILE A 80 1.74 8.52 15.46
CA ILE A 80 1.28 7.89 16.69
C ILE A 80 2.13 6.65 16.96
N LYS A 81 2.59 6.49 18.20
CA LYS A 81 3.29 5.27 18.62
C LYS A 81 2.31 4.10 18.67
N SER A 82 2.22 3.35 17.59
CA SER A 82 1.45 2.10 17.46
C SER A 82 2.22 1.07 16.63
N GLU A 83 1.59 -0.09 16.39
CA GLU A 83 2.09 -1.11 15.46
C GLU A 83 1.96 -0.66 13.99
N LEU A 84 1.05 0.26 13.69
CA LEU A 84 0.92 0.88 12.37
C LEU A 84 1.97 1.98 12.21
N ARG A 85 2.75 1.90 11.13
CA ARG A 85 3.83 2.86 10.86
C ARG A 85 3.50 3.84 9.74
N GLY A 86 2.56 3.49 8.87
CA GLY A 86 2.03 4.41 7.90
C GLY A 86 1.17 3.75 6.84
N ALA A 87 0.86 4.52 5.81
CA ALA A 87 0.06 4.10 4.67
C ALA A 87 0.78 4.41 3.36
N GLU A 88 0.50 3.58 2.37
CA GLU A 88 1.06 3.66 1.03
C GLU A 88 -0.06 3.52 0.02
N ILE A 89 -0.10 4.38 -0.99
CA ILE A 89 -1.09 4.32 -2.07
C ILE A 89 -0.36 4.25 -3.39
N PHE A 90 -0.55 3.16 -4.13
CA PHE A 90 0.06 2.96 -5.45
C PHE A 90 -1.00 3.06 -6.53
N PHE A 91 -0.93 4.13 -7.31
CA PHE A 91 -1.69 4.28 -8.53
C PHE A 91 -1.06 3.43 -9.62
N THR A 92 -1.87 2.60 -10.25
CA THR A 92 -1.43 1.72 -11.34
C THR A 92 -1.62 2.38 -12.71
N ASP A 93 -0.99 1.83 -13.74
CA ASP A 93 -1.16 2.30 -15.12
C ASP A 93 -2.42 1.73 -15.83
N ASP A 94 -3.16 0.83 -15.16
CA ASP A 94 -4.37 0.18 -15.68
C ASP A 94 -5.64 0.56 -14.91
N GLY A 95 -5.61 1.68 -14.17
CA GLY A 95 -6.78 2.28 -13.55
C GLY A 95 -7.18 1.72 -12.19
N TYR A 96 -6.44 0.76 -11.65
CA TYR A 96 -6.58 0.26 -10.28
C TYR A 96 -5.76 1.11 -9.29
N VAL A 97 -5.96 0.85 -8.00
CA VAL A 97 -5.11 1.34 -6.91
C VAL A 97 -4.77 0.17 -5.99
N ILE A 98 -3.53 0.14 -5.52
CA ILE A 98 -3.09 -0.77 -4.45
C ILE A 98 -3.03 0.03 -3.16
N MET A 99 -3.80 -0.41 -2.18
CA MET A 99 -3.89 0.15 -0.83
C MET A 99 -2.89 -0.60 0.06
N GLY A 100 -1.97 0.14 0.65
CA GLY A 100 -0.89 -0.39 1.47
C GLY A 100 -0.88 0.19 2.89
N ILE A 101 -0.53 -0.66 3.84
CA ILE A 101 -0.14 -0.28 5.20
C ILE A 101 1.15 -1.00 5.52
N PHE A 102 2.10 -0.27 6.09
CA PHE A 102 3.30 -0.86 6.66
C PHE A 102 3.26 -0.80 8.18
N CYS A 103 3.70 -1.88 8.81
CA CYS A 103 3.55 -2.10 10.24
C CYS A 103 4.76 -2.83 10.84
N GLU A 104 4.86 -2.75 12.16
CA GLU A 104 5.80 -3.54 12.94
C GLU A 104 5.58 -5.03 12.71
N THR A 105 6.67 -5.79 12.67
CA THR A 105 6.63 -7.26 12.64
C THR A 105 7.37 -7.84 13.82
N LYS A 106 6.92 -9.02 14.25
CA LYS A 106 7.57 -9.82 15.29
C LYS A 106 7.84 -11.19 14.70
N TYR A 107 9.07 -11.70 14.84
CA TYR A 107 9.34 -13.08 14.42
C TYR A 107 9.39 -14.02 15.64
N PRO A 108 8.77 -15.21 15.57
CA PRO A 108 8.00 -15.80 14.46
C PRO A 108 6.50 -15.44 14.45
N ASN A 109 6.07 -14.48 15.26
CA ASN A 109 4.65 -14.14 15.48
C ASN A 109 4.11 -13.10 14.49
N THR A 110 3.34 -13.56 13.50
CA THR A 110 2.77 -12.72 12.44
C THR A 110 1.39 -12.10 12.77
N GLU A 111 0.95 -12.13 14.04
CA GLU A 111 -0.40 -11.68 14.43
C GLU A 111 -0.69 -10.22 14.06
N ILE A 112 0.32 -9.36 14.05
CA ILE A 112 0.17 -7.92 13.75
C ILE A 112 -0.19 -7.74 12.28
N GLU A 113 0.67 -8.21 11.38
CA GLU A 113 0.48 -8.12 9.94
C GLU A 113 -0.74 -8.95 9.47
N ASP A 114 -1.02 -10.10 10.08
CA ASP A 114 -2.20 -10.91 9.75
C ASP A 114 -3.51 -10.16 10.08
N LYS A 115 -3.56 -9.49 11.23
CA LYS A 115 -4.71 -8.68 11.64
C LYS A 115 -4.91 -7.49 10.71
N ILE A 116 -3.85 -6.73 10.44
CA ILE A 116 -3.89 -5.54 9.58
C ILE A 116 -4.29 -5.93 8.16
N PHE A 117 -3.68 -6.98 7.61
CA PHE A 117 -3.98 -7.46 6.27
C PHE A 117 -5.44 -7.90 6.13
N LYS A 118 -5.98 -8.59 7.15
CA LYS A 118 -7.41 -8.94 7.18
C LYS A 118 -8.28 -7.68 7.13
N GLU A 119 -7.98 -6.68 7.93
CA GLU A 119 -8.74 -5.43 8.00
C GLU A 119 -8.70 -4.64 6.67
N ILE A 120 -7.55 -4.56 6.00
CA ILE A 120 -7.42 -3.92 4.69
C ILE A 120 -8.28 -4.63 3.64
N LYS A 121 -8.28 -5.96 3.61
CA LYS A 121 -9.11 -6.75 2.69
C LYS A 121 -10.60 -6.52 2.93
N GLU A 122 -11.01 -6.52 4.20
CA GLU A 122 -12.39 -6.20 4.60
C GLU A 122 -12.79 -4.79 4.14
N PHE A 123 -11.90 -3.80 4.33
CA PHE A 123 -12.12 -2.42 3.86
C PHE A 123 -12.25 -2.33 2.34
N CYS A 124 -11.37 -3.02 1.59
CA CYS A 124 -11.41 -3.05 0.13
C CYS A 124 -12.64 -3.81 -0.41
N GLY A 125 -13.16 -4.76 0.39
CA GLY A 125 -14.30 -5.61 0.04
C GLY A 125 -13.92 -6.73 -0.92
N ASN A 126 -12.66 -7.17 -0.92
CA ASN A 126 -12.18 -8.27 -1.77
C ASN A 126 -10.97 -8.97 -1.15
N ASP A 127 -10.61 -10.14 -1.69
CA ASP A 127 -9.49 -10.96 -1.21
C ASP A 127 -8.19 -10.81 -2.04
N GLU A 128 -8.13 -9.84 -2.96
CA GLU A 128 -6.95 -9.62 -3.82
C GLU A 128 -5.87 -8.84 -3.06
N GLY A 129 -5.00 -9.55 -2.35
CA GLY A 129 -3.89 -8.93 -1.63
C GLY A 129 -2.80 -9.90 -1.18
N TYR A 130 -1.72 -9.37 -0.65
CA TYR A 130 -0.66 -10.17 -0.01
C TYR A 130 0.10 -9.36 1.05
N ILE A 131 0.84 -10.09 1.91
CA ILE A 131 1.80 -9.53 2.85
C ILE A 131 3.20 -9.77 2.29
N THR A 132 4.07 -8.77 2.38
CA THR A 132 5.50 -8.85 2.06
C THR A 132 6.33 -8.09 3.10
N TYR A 133 7.65 -8.08 2.95
CA TYR A 133 8.57 -7.39 3.86
C TYR A 133 9.55 -6.56 3.05
N GLU A 134 9.41 -5.23 3.13
CA GLU A 134 10.25 -4.23 2.46
C GLU A 134 10.31 -4.38 0.93
N ASP A 135 9.20 -4.76 0.30
CA ASP A 135 9.15 -4.99 -1.16
C ASP A 135 7.97 -4.26 -1.79
N THR A 136 8.28 -3.31 -2.67
CA THR A 136 7.30 -2.48 -3.35
C THR A 136 6.38 -3.32 -4.26
N PRO A 137 5.07 -3.03 -4.32
CA PRO A 137 4.18 -3.76 -5.20
C PRO A 137 4.42 -3.37 -6.67
N PRO A 138 4.01 -4.23 -7.62
CA PRO A 138 4.05 -3.88 -9.03
C PRO A 138 3.09 -2.72 -9.37
N HIS A 139 3.31 -2.09 -10.52
CA HIS A 139 2.57 -0.89 -10.95
C HIS A 139 1.37 -1.17 -11.87
N ASN A 140 0.93 -2.42 -11.99
CA ASN A 140 -0.30 -2.80 -12.71
C ASN A 140 -1.03 -3.97 -12.02
N SER A 141 -2.35 -4.04 -12.23
CA SER A 141 -3.20 -5.02 -11.57
C SER A 141 -2.93 -6.47 -12.01
N LYS A 142 -2.42 -6.68 -13.23
CA LYS A 142 -2.10 -8.01 -13.76
C LYS A 142 -0.91 -8.62 -13.01
N GLU A 143 0.20 -7.91 -12.94
CA GLU A 143 1.40 -8.33 -12.22
C GLU A 143 1.12 -8.49 -10.72
N PHE A 144 0.28 -7.62 -10.14
CA PHE A 144 -0.13 -7.75 -8.74
C PHE A 144 -0.83 -9.10 -8.48
N ARG A 145 -1.79 -9.48 -9.33
CA ARG A 145 -2.47 -10.77 -9.23
C ARG A 145 -1.57 -11.96 -9.52
N GLU A 146 -0.58 -11.82 -10.40
CA GLU A 146 0.45 -12.84 -10.61
C GLU A 146 1.29 -13.05 -9.35
N LYS A 147 1.68 -11.96 -8.65
CA LYS A 147 2.40 -12.02 -7.38
C LYS A 147 1.60 -12.71 -6.27
N ILE A 148 0.28 -12.43 -6.16
CA ILE A 148 -0.62 -13.16 -5.24
C ILE A 148 -0.53 -14.68 -5.48
N LYS A 149 -0.69 -15.11 -6.74
CA LYS A 149 -0.67 -16.55 -7.09
C LYS A 149 0.68 -17.21 -6.75
N LEU A 150 1.79 -16.50 -6.93
CA LEU A 150 3.12 -17.01 -6.58
C LEU A 150 3.26 -17.21 -5.08
N ILE A 151 2.83 -16.23 -4.28
CA ILE A 151 2.88 -16.29 -2.80
C ILE A 151 1.99 -17.42 -2.28
N GLU A 152 0.77 -17.55 -2.79
CA GLU A 152 -0.12 -18.65 -2.42
C GLU A 152 0.46 -20.03 -2.75
N LYS A 153 1.12 -20.15 -3.91
CA LYS A 153 1.78 -21.40 -4.31
C LYS A 153 2.92 -21.75 -3.37
N ALA A 154 3.74 -20.76 -2.97
CA ALA A 154 4.84 -20.96 -2.03
C ALA A 154 4.33 -21.42 -0.64
N ARG A 155 3.27 -20.77 -0.12
CA ARG A 155 2.63 -21.14 1.16
C ARG A 155 2.09 -22.58 1.15
N LYS A 156 1.51 -23.03 0.03
CA LYS A 156 1.01 -24.42 -0.13
C LYS A 156 2.13 -25.47 -0.19
N HIS A 157 3.34 -25.11 -0.61
CA HIS A 157 4.48 -26.03 -0.61
C HIS A 157 5.08 -26.16 0.81
N ASN A 158 5.16 -25.06 1.55
CA ASN A 158 5.72 -25.07 2.92
C ASN A 158 4.82 -25.77 3.95
N THR A 159 3.52 -25.89 3.71
CA THR A 159 2.56 -26.59 4.59
C THR A 159 2.41 -28.08 4.30
N ARG A 160 3.06 -28.60 3.25
CA ARG A 160 3.06 -30.03 2.86
C ARG A 160 4.38 -30.76 3.18
N SER A 161 5.25 -30.12 3.95
CA SER A 161 6.54 -30.66 4.41
C SER A 161 6.45 -31.01 5.89
#